data_AF-A0A068SZR2-F1
#
_entry.id   AF-A0A068SZR2-F1
#
_cell.length_a   1.000
_cell.length_b   1.000
_cell.length_c   1.000
_cell.angle_alpha   90.00
_cell.angle_beta   90.00
_cell.angle_gamma   90.00
#
_symmetry.space_group_name_H-M   'P 1'
#
loop_
_entity.id
_entity.type
_entity.pdbx_description
1 polymer ?
#
loop_
_entity_poly.entity_id
_entity_poly.type
_entity_poly.pdbx_seq_one_letter_code
_entity_poly.pdbx_strand_id
1 'polypeptide(L)' 'MADRQKEVEVYDTPSGMGGSFTVSIVEEIDETTIKVRVWYGRATINGWETWREWDGSMFTTTRDRLTKKRIMPLFSNRS' A
#
# COMPACT_ATOMS: atom_id res chain seq x y z
N MET A 1 -16.15 -18.17 -1.16
CA MET A 1 -15.92 -16.94 -0.39
C MET A 1 -14.48 -16.55 -0.68
N ALA A 2 -14.24 -15.43 -1.36
CA ALA A 2 -12.87 -15.02 -1.64
C ALA A 2 -12.17 -14.73 -0.31
N ASP A 3 -11.03 -15.37 -0.07
CA ASP A 3 -10.18 -15.10 1.08
C ASP A 3 -9.91 -13.59 1.15
N ARG A 4 -10.52 -12.91 2.12
CA ARG A 4 -10.28 -11.49 2.36
C ARG A 4 -8.86 -11.36 2.91
N GLN A 5 -7.97 -10.76 2.12
CA GLN A 5 -6.57 -10.51 2.49
C GLN A 5 -6.48 -9.75 3.82
N LYS A 6 -5.96 -10.40 4.87
CA LYS A 6 -5.97 -9.84 6.23
C LYS A 6 -4.90 -8.80 6.49
N GLU A 7 -3.81 -8.90 5.75
CA GLU A 7 -2.62 -8.08 5.90
C GLU A 7 -1.94 -7.92 4.53
N VAL A 8 -1.15 -6.86 4.40
CA VAL A 8 -0.41 -6.56 3.18
C VAL A 8 0.98 -6.05 3.54
N GLU A 9 1.99 -6.49 2.78
CA GLU A 9 3.32 -5.95 2.87
C GLU A 9 3.35 -4.56 2.20
N VAL A 10 3.78 -3.56 2.97
CA VAL A 10 3.85 -2.17 2.51
C VAL A 10 5.21 -1.54 2.76
N TYR A 11 5.44 -0.48 2.00
CA TYR A 11 6.64 0.32 1.96
C TYR A 11 6.25 1.79 1.96
N ASP A 12 7.16 2.65 2.39
CA ASP A 12 7.05 4.08 2.20
C ASP A 12 7.83 4.49 0.96
N THR A 13 7.24 5.35 0.13
CA THR A 13 7.90 5.98 -1.03
C THR A 13 7.63 7.49 -1.03
N PRO A 14 8.59 8.35 -1.43
CA PRO A 14 8.38 9.80 -1.46
C PRO A 14 7.19 10.20 -2.33
N SER A 15 6.29 11.04 -1.82
CA SER A 15 5.11 11.52 -2.57
C SER A 15 5.42 12.69 -3.51
N GLY A 16 6.60 13.31 -3.38
CA GLY A 16 6.95 14.55 -4.08
C GLY A 16 6.25 15.81 -3.54
N MET A 17 5.39 15.68 -2.54
CA MET A 17 4.59 16.78 -1.95
C MET A 17 4.99 17.07 -0.48
N GLY A 18 6.23 16.73 -0.10
CA GLY A 18 6.71 16.90 1.28
C GLY A 18 6.32 15.78 2.25
N GLY A 19 5.90 14.61 1.74
CA GLY A 19 5.57 13.43 2.55
C GLY A 19 5.92 12.10 1.87
N SER A 20 5.41 11.00 2.42
CA SER A 20 5.52 9.66 1.83
C SER A 20 4.14 9.05 1.59
N PHE A 21 4.02 8.24 0.55
CA PHE A 21 2.91 7.31 0.38
C PHE A 21 3.28 5.96 1.00
N THR A 22 2.31 5.35 1.68
CA THR A 22 2.37 3.92 1.99
C THR A 22 1.88 3.14 0.78
N VAL A 23 2.67 2.21 0.28
CA VAL A 23 2.40 1.49 -0.96
C VAL A 23 2.70 0.00 -0.85
N SER A 24 1.99 -0.84 -1.60
CA SER A 24 2.37 -2.25 -1.81
C SER A 24 2.81 -2.47 -3.24
N ILE A 25 3.76 -3.37 -3.46
CA ILE A 25 4.14 -3.81 -4.81
C ILE A 25 2.99 -4.65 -5.38
N VAL A 26 2.52 -4.30 -6.57
CA VAL A 26 1.49 -5.08 -7.29
C VAL A 26 2.08 -5.87 -8.45
N GLU A 27 3.21 -5.41 -9.00
CA GLU A 27 3.86 -6.03 -10.15
C GLU A 27 5.34 -5.62 -10.16
N GLU A 28 6.22 -6.59 -10.45
CA GLU A 28 7.64 -6.35 -10.73
C GLU A 28 7.80 -6.34 -12.26
N ILE A 29 8.16 -5.18 -12.82
CA ILE A 29 8.26 -5.00 -14.28
C ILE A 29 9.63 -5.47 -14.77
N ASP A 30 10.69 -5.09 -14.02
CA ASP A 30 12.06 -5.54 -14.22
C ASP A 30 12.81 -5.55 -12.87
N GLU A 31 14.13 -5.81 -12.88
CA GLU A 31 14.96 -5.89 -11.67
C GLU A 31 14.93 -4.62 -10.80
N THR A 32 14.63 -3.48 -11.40
CA THR A 32 14.65 -2.16 -10.75
C THR A 32 13.28 -1.50 -10.68
N THR A 33 12.44 -1.73 -11.69
CA THR A 33 11.17 -1.05 -11.89
C THR A 33 10.02 -1.88 -11.35
N ILE A 34 9.20 -1.26 -10.53
CA ILE A 34 8.04 -1.88 -9.89
C ILE A 34 6.81 -0.99 -10.05
N LYS A 35 5.65 -1.63 -10.13
CA LYS A 35 4.36 -0.96 -10.02
C LYS A 35 3.84 -1.12 -8.61
N VAL A 36 3.35 -0.01 -8.04
CA VAL A 36 2.87 0.02 -6.66
C VAL A 36 1.45 0.56 -6.57
N ARG A 37 0.70 0.12 -5.56
CA ARG A 37 -0.64 0.61 -5.20
C ARG A 37 -0.53 1.41 -3.90
N VAL A 38 -1.07 2.62 -3.88
CA VAL A 38 -1.17 3.47 -2.69
C VAL A 38 -2.23 2.94 -1.72
N TRP A 39 -1.88 2.91 -0.44
CA TRP A 39 -2.76 2.63 0.67
C TRP A 39 -2.97 3.89 1.50
N TYR A 40 -4.13 4.50 1.37
CA TYR A 40 -4.52 5.68 2.13
C TYR A 40 -5.95 5.52 2.62
N GLY A 41 -6.09 5.02 3.83
CA GLY A 41 -7.37 4.60 4.36
C GLY A 41 -7.19 3.99 5.74
N ARG A 42 -8.25 3.36 6.24
CA ARG A 42 -8.19 2.63 7.50
C ARG A 42 -8.80 1.24 7.39
N ALA A 43 -8.19 0.31 8.09
CA ALA A 43 -8.74 -1.02 8.33
C ALA A 43 -9.96 -0.93 9.24
N THR A 44 -11.10 -1.48 8.82
CA THR A 44 -12.32 -1.61 9.64
C THR A 44 -12.84 -3.04 9.65
N ILE A 45 -13.81 -3.31 10.51
CA ILE A 45 -14.51 -4.61 10.55
C ILE A 45 -15.22 -4.95 9.23
N ASN A 46 -15.59 -3.94 8.44
CA ASN A 46 -16.27 -4.11 7.15
C ASN A 46 -15.30 -4.22 5.97
N GLY A 47 -14.01 -3.93 6.17
CA GLY A 47 -13.01 -3.86 5.12
C GLY A 47 -12.12 -2.62 5.20
N TRP A 48 -11.34 -2.41 4.14
CA TRP A 48 -10.53 -1.21 3.98
C TRP A 48 -11.39 -0.03 3.55
N GLU A 49 -11.50 0.99 4.40
CA GLU A 49 -12.16 2.26 4.05
C GLU A 49 -11.15 3.20 3.40
N THR A 50 -11.36 3.51 2.13
CA THR A 50 -10.51 4.43 1.38
C THR A 50 -10.71 5.86 1.85
N TRP A 51 -9.61 6.60 2.01
CA TRP A 51 -9.62 8.03 2.30
C TRP A 51 -9.11 8.78 1.09
N ARG A 52 -9.89 9.76 0.61
CA ARG A 52 -9.56 10.63 -0.53
C ARG A 52 -9.33 9.86 -1.85
N GLU A 53 -8.94 10.58 -2.89
CA GLU A 53 -8.68 10.06 -4.24
C GLU A 53 -7.36 9.29 -4.37
N TRP A 54 -6.53 9.25 -3.33
CA TRP A 54 -5.19 8.66 -3.41
C TRP A 54 -5.17 7.15 -3.17
N ASP A 55 -6.09 6.60 -2.36
CA ASP A 55 -6.14 5.15 -2.17
C ASP A 55 -6.40 4.42 -3.48
N GLY A 56 -5.65 3.34 -3.72
CA GLY A 56 -5.81 2.54 -4.92
C GLY A 56 -5.16 3.15 -6.16
N SER A 57 -4.68 4.39 -6.09
CA SER A 57 -3.84 4.97 -7.15
C SER A 57 -2.61 4.08 -7.37
N MET A 58 -2.29 3.82 -8.63
CA MET A 58 -1.14 3.01 -9.03
C MET A 58 -0.16 3.85 -9.83
N PHE A 59 1.12 3.65 -9.57
CA PHE A 59 2.18 4.28 -10.35
C PHE A 59 3.43 3.40 -10.35
N THR A 60 4.34 3.71 -11.27
CA THR A 60 5.62 3.02 -11.41
C THR A 60 6.69 3.77 -10.63
N THR A 61 7.51 3.03 -9.89
CA THR A 61 8.67 3.57 -9.17
C THR A 61 9.82 2.58 -9.19
N THR A 62 10.96 2.95 -8.63
CA THR A 62 12.11 2.07 -8.52
C THR A 62 12.21 1.47 -7.13
N ARG A 63 12.73 0.24 -7.05
CA ARG A 63 12.82 -0.50 -5.79
C ARG A 63 13.69 0.20 -4.75
N ASP A 64 14.72 0.95 -5.18
CA ASP A 64 15.61 1.70 -4.28
C ASP A 64 14.89 2.83 -3.51
N ARG A 65 13.75 3.31 -4.03
CA ARG A 65 12.96 4.36 -3.39
C ARG A 65 12.01 3.84 -2.32
N LEU A 66 11.84 2.52 -2.23
CA LEU A 66 11.02 1.90 -1.20
C LEU A 66 11.79 1.80 0.11
N THR A 67 11.18 2.30 1.18
CA THR A 67 11.74 2.31 2.53
C THR A 67 10.74 1.74 3.53
N LYS A 68 11.17 1.51 4.77
CA LYS A 68 10.28 1.14 5.90
C LYS A 68 9.32 -0.01 5.60
N LYS A 69 9.87 -1.12 5.08
CA LYS A 69 9.14 -2.37 4.87
C LYS A 69 8.44 -2.79 6.17
N ARG A 70 7.13 -3.00 6.10
CA ARG A 70 6.32 -3.45 7.24
C ARG A 70 5.07 -4.18 6.76
N ILE A 71 4.47 -4.96 7.65
CA ILE A 71 3.16 -5.56 7.43
C ILE A 71 2.09 -4.61 7.96
N MET A 72 1.12 -4.27 7.12
CA MET A 72 -0.03 -3.47 7.47
C MET A 72 -1.28 -4.36 7.57
N PRO A 73 -1.94 -4.42 8.75
CA PRO A 73 -3.21 -5.13 8.88
C PRO A 73 -4.31 -4.39 8.10
N LEU A 74 -5.07 -5.11 7.27
CA LEU A 74 -6.22 -4.58 6.53
C LEU A 74 -7.54 -4.72 7.28
N PHE A 75 -7.55 -5.54 8.34
CA PHE A 75 -8.66 -5.64 9.28
C PHE A 75 -8.13 -5.46 10.70
N SER A 76 -8.82 -4.64 11.49
CA SER A 76 -8.56 -4.57 12.93
C SER A 76 -9.37 -5.65 13.61
N ASN A 77 -8.70 -6.62 14.24
CA ASN A 77 -9.35 -7.63 15.08
C ASN A 77 -9.65 -7.08 16.49
N ARG A 78 -9.92 -5.77 16.62
CA ARG A 78 -10.37 -5.19 17.91
C ARG A 78 -11.77 -5.70 18.20
N SER A 79 -11.79 -6.82 18.91
CA SER A 79 -12.92 -7.32 19.70
C SER A 79 -13.32 -6.31 20.77
#